data_AF-A0AAD9MS91-F1
#
_entry.id   AF-A0AAD9MS91-F1
#
_cell.length_a   1.000
_cell.length_b   1.000
_cell.length_c   1.000
_cell.angle_alpha   90.00
_cell.angle_beta   90.00
_cell.angle_gamma   90.00
#
_symmetry.space_group_name_H-M   'P 1'
#
loop_
_entity.id
_entity.type
_entity.pdbx_description
1 polymer ?
#
loop_
_entity_poly.entity_id
_entity_poly.type
_entity_poly.pdbx_seq_one_letter_code
_entity_poly.pdbx_strand_id
1 'polypeptide(L)'
;MNAGLFYLQHLERENSWSTVNYFVSGAANFIDTSMRHAGDLPPDQLKFHWAKKLSLGGFGHVRVTDKTMTFGFYESFGKDLYKHVMLPRKLK
;
A
#
# COMPACT_ATOMS: atom_id res chain seq x y z
N MET A 1 7.33 22.79 -1.81
CA MET A 1 6.06 22.08 -2.08
C MET A 1 6.15 20.72 -1.38
N ASN A 2 5.26 20.47 -0.41
CA ASN A 2 5.28 19.26 0.42
C ASN A 2 4.98 18.04 -0.42
N ALA A 3 5.79 16.98 -0.32
CA ALA A 3 5.50 15.67 -0.88
C ALA A 3 4.40 15.03 -0.03
N GLY A 4 3.13 15.35 -0.32
CA GLY A 4 2.00 14.68 0.30
C GLY A 4 1.92 13.23 -0.16
N LEU A 5 1.52 12.32 0.73
CA LEU A 5 1.30 10.91 0.40
C LEU A 5 -0.03 10.74 -0.35
N PHE A 6 -0.18 11.36 -1.53
CA PHE A 6 -1.41 11.35 -2.31
C PHE A 6 -1.43 10.21 -3.34
N TYR A 7 -1.11 9.00 -2.90
CA TYR A 7 -1.02 7.80 -3.74
C TYR A 7 -1.38 6.55 -2.93
N LEU A 8 -1.46 5.41 -3.63
CA LEU A 8 -1.56 4.10 -2.99
C LEU A 8 -0.21 3.41 -3.06
N GLN A 9 0.25 2.84 -1.94
CA GLN A 9 1.55 2.19 -1.89
C GLN A 9 1.55 1.01 -0.92
N HIS A 10 2.27 -0.04 -1.28
CA HIS A 10 2.64 -1.13 -0.37
C HIS A 10 4.17 -1.19 -0.29
N LEU A 11 4.69 -1.09 0.93
CA LEU A 11 6.08 -1.40 1.25
C LEU A 11 6.13 -2.65 2.14
N GLU A 12 7.07 -3.53 1.89
CA GLU A 12 7.35 -4.68 2.75
C GLU A 12 8.77 -4.57 3.27
N ARG A 13 8.92 -4.75 4.59
CA ARG A 13 10.21 -4.74 5.25
C ARG A 13 10.37 -5.99 6.08
N GLU A 14 11.40 -6.75 5.77
CA GLU A 14 11.86 -7.84 6.60
C GLU A 14 12.79 -7.32 7.70
N ASN A 15 12.64 -7.85 8.91
CA ASN A 15 13.59 -7.70 10.00
C ASN A 15 13.92 -9.07 10.58
N SER A 16 14.89 -9.15 11.48
CA SER A 16 15.41 -10.42 12.05
C SER A 16 14.35 -11.31 12.71
N TRP A 17 13.15 -10.81 12.97
CA TRP A 17 12.12 -11.50 13.72
C TRP A 17 10.78 -11.60 13.00
N SER A 18 10.55 -10.80 11.94
CA SER A 18 9.29 -10.79 11.20
C SER A 18 9.30 -9.89 9.96
N THR A 19 8.32 -10.11 9.09
CA THR A 19 7.94 -9.18 8.03
C THR A 19 6.94 -8.14 8.55
N VAL A 20 7.12 -6.88 8.16
CA VAL A 20 6.19 -5.77 8.42
C VAL A 20 5.79 -5.16 7.08
N ASN A 21 4.49 -5.09 6.84
CA ASN A 21 3.91 -4.48 5.65
C ASN A 21 3.35 -3.10 6.01
N TYR A 22 3.70 -2.09 5.22
CA TYR A 22 3.21 -0.73 5.31
C TYR A 22 2.31 -0.44 4.12
N PHE A 23 1.07 -0.05 4.37
CA PHE A 23 0.11 0.31 3.35
C PHE A 23 -0.22 1.80 3.45
N VAL A 24 0.03 2.54 2.38
CA VAL A 24 -0.37 3.95 2.25
C VAL A 24 -1.65 4.02 1.43
N SER A 25 -2.70 4.58 2.01
CA SER A 25 -4.00 4.80 1.36
C SER A 25 -4.34 6.30 1.39
N GLY A 26 -3.64 7.11 0.60
CA GLY A 26 -3.80 8.58 0.64
C GLY A 26 -4.38 9.20 -0.64
N ALA A 27 -4.89 8.39 -1.56
CA ALA A 27 -5.40 8.85 -2.86
C ALA A 27 -6.92 9.11 -2.88
N ALA A 28 -7.52 9.63 -1.79
CA ALA A 28 -8.98 9.73 -1.68
C ALA A 28 -9.58 10.97 -2.38
N ASN A 29 -8.80 12.05 -2.53
CA ASN A 29 -9.28 13.33 -3.10
C ASN A 29 -8.27 13.96 -4.05
N PHE A 30 -6.98 13.86 -3.72
CA PHE A 30 -5.87 14.31 -4.56
C PHE A 30 -5.01 13.12 -4.95
N ILE A 31 -4.36 13.24 -6.10
CA ILE A 31 -3.40 12.25 -6.60
C ILE A 31 -2.10 12.98 -6.94
N ASP A 32 -1.00 12.54 -6.34
CA ASP A 32 0.35 12.99 -6.66
C ASP A 32 1.12 11.84 -7.31
N THR A 33 1.62 12.07 -8.53
CA THR A 33 2.43 11.09 -9.29
C THR A 33 3.93 11.20 -8.98
N SER A 34 4.31 11.99 -7.98
CA SER A 34 5.70 12.17 -7.57
C SER A 34 6.31 10.86 -7.08
N MET A 35 7.45 10.49 -7.67
CA MET A 35 8.31 9.39 -7.25
C MET A 35 9.65 9.88 -6.68
N ARG A 36 9.70 11.13 -6.21
CA ARG A 36 10.95 11.81 -5.80
C ARG A 36 11.75 11.03 -4.75
N HIS A 37 11.06 10.35 -3.83
CA HIS A 37 11.66 9.60 -2.73
C HIS A 37 11.79 8.09 -3.02
N ALA A 38 11.51 7.65 -4.25
CA ALA A 38 11.61 6.23 -4.58
C ALA A 38 13.03 5.69 -4.41
N GLY A 39 14.06 6.51 -4.66
CA GLY A 39 15.46 6.17 -4.43
C GLY A 39 15.90 6.14 -2.97
N ASP A 40 15.07 6.64 -2.05
CA ASP A 40 15.35 6.60 -0.60
C ASP A 40 14.94 5.25 0.01
N LEU A 41 14.15 4.45 -0.72
CA LEU A 41 13.74 3.13 -0.30
C LEU A 41 14.89 2.12 -0.51
N PRO A 42 15.17 1.25 0.47
CA PRO A 42 16.04 0.12 0.25
C PRO A 42 15.52 -0.76 -0.91
N PRO A 43 16.41 -1.45 -1.64
CA PRO A 43 16.01 -2.33 -2.74
C PRO A 43 14.91 -3.31 -2.32
N ASP A 44 14.03 -3.62 -3.26
CA ASP A 44 12.96 -4.60 -3.14
C ASP A 44 11.89 -4.35 -2.05
N GLN A 45 11.94 -3.23 -1.32
CA GLN A 45 10.90 -2.90 -0.32
C GLN A 45 9.62 -2.38 -0.96
N LEU A 46 9.68 -1.70 -2.11
CA LEU A 46 8.50 -1.21 -2.82
C LEU A 46 7.79 -2.36 -3.55
N LYS A 47 6.64 -2.79 -3.04
CA LYS A 47 5.86 -3.91 -3.62
C LYS A 47 4.73 -3.46 -4.53
N PHE A 48 4.18 -2.26 -4.29
CA PHE A 48 3.13 -1.67 -5.11
C PHE A 48 3.16 -0.15 -5.01
N HIS A 49 2.93 0.54 -6.13
CA HIS A 49 2.66 1.97 -6.19
C HIS A 49 1.60 2.25 -7.25
N TRP A 50 0.66 3.13 -6.93
CA TRP A 50 -0.36 3.59 -7.88
C TRP A 50 -0.69 5.06 -7.65
N ALA A 51 -0.61 5.82 -8.74
CA ALA A 51 -0.99 7.22 -8.82
C ALA A 51 -1.39 7.55 -10.27
N LYS A 52 -2.69 7.53 -10.57
CA LYS A 52 -3.21 7.80 -11.92
C LYS A 52 -3.89 9.17 -11.98
N LYS A 53 -3.27 10.17 -12.62
CA LYS A 53 -3.71 11.58 -12.63
C LYS A 53 -5.19 11.81 -12.95
N LEU A 54 -5.76 11.04 -13.88
CA LEU A 54 -7.15 11.20 -14.33
C LEU A 54 -8.14 10.29 -13.59
N SER A 55 -7.68 9.57 -12.57
CA SER A 55 -8.57 8.78 -11.72
C SER A 55 -9.24 9.67 -10.68
N LEU A 56 -10.42 9.28 -10.20
CA LEU A 56 -11.06 9.90 -9.02
C LEU A 56 -10.45 9.39 -7.71
N GLY A 57 -9.35 8.65 -7.78
CA GLY A 57 -8.62 8.17 -6.61
C GLY A 57 -8.88 6.71 -6.29
N GLY A 58 -8.54 6.33 -5.07
CA GLY A 58 -8.68 4.98 -4.57
C GLY A 58 -8.44 4.87 -3.07
N PHE A 59 -8.67 3.69 -2.54
CA PHE A 59 -8.62 3.42 -1.11
C PHE A 59 -8.14 2.00 -0.80
N GLY A 60 -7.67 1.80 0.43
CA GLY A 60 -7.41 0.50 1.01
C GLY A 60 -8.66 -0.09 1.68
N HIS A 61 -8.86 -1.39 1.53
CA HIS A 61 -9.87 -2.16 2.25
C HIS A 61 -9.21 -3.37 2.89
N VAL A 62 -9.55 -3.62 4.17
CA VAL A 62 -8.96 -4.69 4.97
C VAL A 62 -10.04 -5.68 5.37
N ARG A 63 -9.79 -6.97 5.09
CA ARG A 63 -10.58 -8.08 5.60
C ARG A 63 -9.74 -8.89 6.56
N VAL A 64 -10.22 -9.09 7.78
CA VAL A 64 -9.54 -9.86 8.83
C VAL A 64 -10.39 -11.07 9.21
N THR A 65 -9.74 -12.21 9.36
CA THR A 65 -10.29 -13.46 9.89
C THR A 65 -9.33 -14.03 10.94
N ASP A 66 -9.72 -15.13 11.59
CA ASP A 66 -8.84 -15.89 12.46
C ASP A 66 -7.63 -16.50 11.72
N LYS A 67 -7.73 -16.70 10.40
CA LYS A 67 -6.71 -17.35 9.56
C LYS A 67 -5.83 -16.39 8.77
N THR A 68 -6.36 -15.24 8.38
CA THR A 68 -5.67 -14.30 7.48
C THR A 68 -6.14 -12.86 7.66
N MET A 69 -5.26 -11.93 7.30
CA MET A 69 -5.60 -10.54 6.99
C MET A 69 -5.33 -10.28 5.51
N THR A 70 -6.36 -9.94 4.73
CA THR A 70 -6.23 -9.54 3.32
C THR A 70 -6.37 -8.03 3.22
N PHE A 71 -5.31 -7.36 2.75
CA PHE A 71 -5.34 -5.96 2.38
C PHE A 71 -5.55 -5.85 0.86
N GLY A 72 -6.46 -4.99 0.41
CA GLY A 72 -6.67 -4.71 -1.00
C GLY A 72 -6.71 -3.21 -1.30
N PHE A 73 -6.14 -2.80 -2.43
CA PHE A 73 -6.32 -1.47 -2.99
C PHE A 73 -7.35 -1.49 -4.11
N TYR A 74 -8.23 -0.50 -4.10
CA TYR A 74 -9.34 -0.35 -5.03
C TYR A 74 -9.33 1.06 -5.62
N GLU A 75 -9.56 1.18 -6.92
CA GLU A 75 -9.85 2.46 -7.55
C GLU A 75 -11.30 2.87 -7.23
N SER A 76 -11.58 4.17 -7.30
CA SER A 76 -12.89 4.80 -7.07
C SER A 76 -14.11 4.08 -7.67
N PHE A 77 -13.98 3.50 -8.87
CA PHE A 77 -15.06 2.74 -9.53
C PHE A 77 -15.09 1.24 -9.18
N GLY A 78 -14.41 0.83 -8.11
CA GLY A 78 -14.39 -0.56 -7.63
C GLY A 78 -13.42 -1.48 -8.35
N LYS A 79 -12.57 -0.96 -9.24
CA LYS A 79 -11.52 -1.76 -9.89
C LYS A 79 -10.51 -2.24 -8.85
N ASP A 80 -10.32 -3.55 -8.78
CA ASP A 80 -9.23 -4.17 -8.02
C ASP A 80 -7.87 -3.71 -8.59
N LEU A 81 -7.03 -3.11 -7.76
CA LEU A 81 -5.69 -2.65 -8.14
C LEU A 81 -4.59 -3.58 -7.62
N TYR A 82 -4.73 -4.04 -6.37
CA TYR A 82 -3.72 -4.85 -5.68
C TYR A 82 -4.34 -5.60 -4.51
N LYS A 83 -3.83 -6.79 -4.19
CA LYS A 83 -4.20 -7.55 -2.99
C LYS A 83 -2.95 -8.19 -2.38
N HIS A 84 -2.88 -8.18 -1.06
CA HIS A 84 -1.84 -8.86 -0.29
C HIS A 84 -2.46 -9.59 0.89
N VAL A 85 -2.08 -10.86 1.09
CA VAL A 85 -2.60 -11.73 2.15
C VAL A 85 -1.49 -11.96 3.16
N MET A 86 -1.79 -11.68 4.43
CA MET A 86 -0.89 -11.88 5.56
C MET A 86 -1.47 -12.95 6.49
N LEU A 87 -0.59 -13.81 6.98
CA LEU A 87 -0.92 -14.80 8.01
C LEU A 87 -0.80 -14.17 9.41
N PRO A 88 -1.60 -14.63 10.40
CA PRO A 88 -1.39 -14.30 11.80
C PRO A 88 0.06 -14.62 12.21
N ARG A 89 0.66 -13.72 12.99
CA ARG A 89 1.98 -13.98 13.57
C ARG A 89 1.84 -15.09 14.60
N LYS A 90 2.76 -16.06 14.58
CA LYS A 90 2.86 -17.05 15.66
C LYS A 90 3.30 -16.31 16.93
N LEU A 91 2.56 -16.52 18.02
CA LEU A 91 3.03 -16.13 19.35
C LEU A 91 4.27 -16.97 19.67
N LYS A 92 5.34 -16.31 20.13
CA LYS A 92 6.54 -16.99 20.62
C LYS A 92 6.30 -17.53 22.02
#